data_AF-A0A7F5R2J6-F1
#
_entry.id   AF-A0A7F5R2J6-F1
#
_cell.length_a   1.000
_cell.length_b   1.000
_cell.length_c   1.000
_cell.angle_alpha   90.00
_cell.angle_beta   90.00
_cell.angle_gamma   90.00
#
_symmetry.space_group_name_H-M   'P 1'
#
loop_
_entity.id
_entity.type
_entity.pdbx_description
1 polymer ?
#
loop_
_entity_poly.entity_id
_entity_poly.type
_entity_poly.pdbx_seq_one_letter_code
_entity_poly.pdbx_strand_id
1 'polypeptide(L)'
;MSKPSKNSKFKSQKNRNSKVHLVFDENKRREFLCGFRKRKLQRKQKAQEELKKQLKEEKKRLKAEAKECYKTLVKSYKPVPEVEHLLLQEYEEDEVNVKVLELSTSEIAKHNNWIGPNCIKYEDEENEQNNIETHSEVLEEIPGMELQSKQNRATTKASKVAFSSEKDLKKTLKKQATKNIKNSKVFQKKGNIERMKQKKKALQQKKLKLKLNKKGKQDIKKNKFKHKR
;
A
#
# COMPACT_ATOMS: atom_id res chain seq x y z
N MET A 1 -33.48 -3.21 56.56
CA MET A 1 -32.05 -2.97 56.20
C MET A 1 -31.35 -4.32 56.06
N SER A 2 -31.30 -4.86 54.83
CA SER A 2 -30.67 -6.17 54.52
C SER A 2 -29.19 -5.97 54.22
N LYS A 3 -28.30 -6.65 54.96
CA LYS A 3 -26.85 -6.56 54.76
C LYS A 3 -26.42 -7.41 53.56
N PRO A 4 -25.52 -6.93 52.69
CA PRO A 4 -25.05 -7.71 51.55
C PRO A 4 -24.17 -8.87 52.02
N SER A 5 -24.53 -10.08 51.59
CA SER A 5 -23.77 -11.32 51.81
C SER A 5 -22.38 -11.21 51.19
N LYS A 6 -21.34 -11.41 52.02
CA LYS A 6 -19.95 -11.51 51.58
C LYS A 6 -19.76 -12.86 50.86
N ASN A 7 -19.83 -12.85 49.52
CA ASN A 7 -19.42 -13.97 48.69
C ASN A 7 -17.91 -14.25 48.90
N SER A 8 -17.60 -15.13 49.84
CA SER A 8 -16.27 -15.70 50.01
C SER A 8 -16.01 -16.65 48.84
N LYS A 9 -15.08 -16.26 47.97
CA LYS A 9 -14.59 -17.10 46.87
C LYS A 9 -13.76 -18.25 47.46
N PHE A 10 -14.41 -19.31 47.93
CA PHE A 10 -13.71 -20.56 48.22
C PHE A 10 -13.07 -21.05 46.93
N LYS A 11 -11.72 -21.11 46.90
CA LYS A 11 -10.99 -21.73 45.80
C LYS A 11 -11.39 -23.20 45.75
N SER A 12 -12.05 -23.62 44.67
CA SER A 12 -12.33 -25.03 44.43
C SER A 12 -11.03 -25.83 44.46
N GLN A 13 -11.07 -27.02 45.08
CA GLN A 13 -9.92 -27.92 45.09
C GLN A 13 -9.56 -28.28 43.65
N LYS A 14 -8.33 -27.94 43.24
CA LYS A 14 -7.84 -28.28 41.89
C LYS A 14 -7.83 -29.80 41.74
N ASN A 15 -8.54 -30.29 40.73
CA ASN A 15 -8.54 -31.70 40.33
C ASN A 15 -7.10 -32.22 40.23
N ARG A 16 -6.80 -33.38 40.83
CA ARG A 16 -5.46 -33.98 40.86
C ARG A 16 -4.85 -34.11 39.46
N ASN A 17 -5.67 -34.32 38.43
CA ASN A 17 -5.26 -34.42 37.02
C ASN A 17 -4.80 -33.08 36.40
N SER A 18 -5.13 -31.94 37.02
CA SER A 18 -4.68 -30.60 36.61
C SER A 18 -3.40 -30.16 37.33
N LYS A 19 -2.85 -31.00 38.21
CA LYS A 19 -1.66 -30.70 39.00
C LYS A 19 -0.42 -30.79 38.11
N VAL A 20 0.32 -29.70 38.00
CA VAL A 20 1.56 -29.63 37.22
C VAL A 20 2.68 -30.30 38.02
N HIS A 21 3.19 -31.42 37.53
CA HIS A 21 4.36 -32.08 38.11
C HIS A 21 5.63 -31.47 37.50
N LEU A 22 6.43 -30.83 38.34
CA LEU A 22 7.75 -30.30 37.96
C LEU A 22 8.78 -31.40 38.16
N VAL A 23 9.15 -32.06 37.06
CA VAL A 23 10.22 -33.06 37.03
C VAL A 23 11.46 -32.41 36.43
N PHE A 24 12.60 -32.56 37.11
CA PHE A 24 13.87 -31.98 36.68
C PHE A 24 14.57 -32.89 35.68
N ASP A 25 14.31 -32.69 34.41
CA ASP A 25 14.99 -33.41 33.33
C ASP A 25 16.30 -32.70 32.96
N GLU A 26 17.45 -33.30 33.27
CA GLU A 26 18.77 -32.74 32.97
C GLU A 26 18.97 -32.46 31.48
N ASN A 27 18.41 -33.31 30.62
CA ASN A 27 18.45 -33.14 29.17
C ASN A 27 17.67 -31.90 28.73
N LYS A 28 16.43 -31.70 29.23
CA LYS A 28 15.65 -30.49 28.94
C LYS A 28 16.32 -29.24 29.50
N ARG A 29 17.00 -29.35 30.65
CA ARG A 29 17.82 -28.25 31.20
C ARG A 29 18.98 -27.91 30.28
N ARG A 30 19.74 -28.90 29.79
CA ARG A 30 20.85 -28.70 28.85
C ARG A 30 20.36 -28.05 27.56
N GLU A 31 19.25 -28.53 27.01
CA GLU A 31 18.61 -27.91 25.83
C GLU A 31 18.11 -26.50 26.11
N PHE A 32 17.57 -26.24 27.30
CA PHE A 32 17.14 -24.91 27.69
C PHE A 32 18.34 -23.96 27.80
N LEU A 33 19.42 -24.36 28.46
CA LEU A 33 20.60 -23.52 28.67
C LEU A 33 21.43 -23.33 27.38
N CYS A 34 21.65 -24.38 26.57
CA CYS A 34 22.47 -24.26 25.36
C CYS A 34 21.64 -23.91 24.10
N GLY A 35 20.31 -24.07 24.15
CA GLY A 35 19.42 -23.94 22.99
C GLY A 35 19.05 -22.51 22.56
N PHE A 36 19.75 -21.47 23.04
CA PHE A 36 19.44 -20.08 22.67
C PHE A 36 19.44 -19.84 21.16
N ARG A 37 20.40 -20.42 20.43
CA ARG A 37 20.46 -20.34 18.96
C ARG A 37 19.24 -21.02 18.32
N LYS A 38 18.85 -22.22 18.82
CA LYS A 38 17.65 -22.94 18.36
C LYS A 38 16.39 -22.09 18.57
N ARG A 39 16.17 -21.55 19.78
CA ARG A 39 15.04 -20.66 20.09
C ARG A 39 15.04 -19.37 19.25
N LYS A 40 16.21 -18.78 19.02
CA LYS A 40 16.34 -17.58 18.17
C LYS A 40 15.97 -17.89 16.72
N LEU A 41 16.33 -19.07 16.20
CA LEU A 41 15.94 -19.51 14.87
C LEU A 41 14.44 -19.80 14.79
N GLN A 42 13.88 -20.52 15.78
CA GLN A 42 12.44 -20.78 15.88
C GLN A 42 11.63 -19.48 15.91
N ARG A 43 12.00 -18.50 16.74
CA ARG A 43 11.34 -17.18 16.76
C ARG A 43 11.40 -16.48 15.40
N LYS A 44 12.53 -16.56 14.70
CA LYS A 44 12.67 -15.99 13.34
C LYS A 44 11.78 -16.72 12.33
N GLN A 45 11.71 -18.05 12.39
CA GLN A 45 10.86 -18.87 11.51
C GLN A 45 9.38 -18.57 11.76
N LYS A 46 8.94 -18.58 13.03
CA LYS A 46 7.57 -18.23 13.43
C LYS A 46 7.16 -16.85 12.90
N ALA A 47 8.01 -15.83 13.07
CA ALA A 47 7.74 -14.49 12.55
C ALA A 47 7.64 -14.45 11.01
N GLN A 48 8.43 -15.28 10.31
CA GLN A 48 8.35 -15.38 8.84
C GLN A 48 7.09 -16.09 8.38
N GLU A 49 6.68 -17.16 9.07
CA GLU A 49 5.45 -17.90 8.79
C GLU A 49 4.22 -17.05 9.06
N GLU A 50 4.20 -16.33 10.17
CA GLU A 50 3.12 -15.39 10.50
C GLU A 50 2.98 -14.30 9.44
N LEU A 51 4.09 -13.69 9.00
CA LEU A 51 4.08 -12.73 7.90
C LEU A 51 3.54 -13.34 6.60
N LYS A 52 3.92 -14.59 6.28
CA LYS A 52 3.42 -15.29 5.09
C LYS A 52 1.92 -15.58 5.20
N LYS A 53 1.43 -15.98 6.38
CA LYS A 53 0.01 -16.22 6.66
C LYS A 53 -0.80 -14.94 6.49
N GLN A 54 -0.35 -13.84 7.09
CA GLN A 54 -0.95 -12.51 6.93
C GLN A 54 -0.99 -12.09 5.45
N LEU A 55 0.07 -12.31 4.67
CA LEU A 55 0.06 -12.00 3.24
C LEU A 55 -0.94 -12.84 2.44
N LYS A 56 -1.18 -14.09 2.83
CA LYS A 56 -2.18 -14.95 2.18
C LYS A 56 -3.60 -14.48 2.53
N GLU A 57 -3.84 -14.15 3.79
CA GLU A 57 -5.11 -13.64 4.28
C GLU A 57 -5.46 -12.30 3.63
N GLU A 58 -4.51 -11.37 3.54
CA GLU A 58 -4.70 -10.09 2.83
C GLU A 58 -5.04 -10.28 1.36
N LYS A 59 -4.36 -11.22 0.67
CA LYS A 59 -4.71 -11.55 -0.72
C LYS A 59 -6.12 -12.13 -0.84
N LYS A 60 -6.54 -12.98 0.12
CA LYS A 60 -7.89 -13.56 0.14
C LYS A 60 -8.93 -12.47 0.38
N ARG A 61 -8.67 -11.56 1.32
CA ARG A 61 -9.51 -10.40 1.62
C ARG A 61 -9.70 -9.50 0.40
N LEU A 62 -8.61 -9.07 -0.24
CA LEU A 62 -8.69 -8.23 -1.44
C LEU A 62 -9.45 -8.88 -2.59
N LYS A 63 -9.31 -10.21 -2.76
CA LYS A 63 -10.10 -10.95 -3.75
C LYS A 63 -11.59 -11.00 -3.39
N ALA A 64 -11.93 -11.17 -2.12
CA ALA A 64 -13.31 -11.17 -1.66
C ALA A 64 -13.95 -9.79 -1.84
N GLU A 65 -13.26 -8.73 -1.41
CA GLU A 65 -13.68 -7.34 -1.59
C GLU A 65 -13.89 -7.01 -3.08
N ALA A 66 -12.97 -7.40 -3.96
CA ALA A 66 -13.13 -7.21 -5.40
C ALA A 66 -14.38 -7.93 -5.97
N LYS A 67 -14.69 -9.15 -5.49
CA LYS A 67 -15.89 -9.88 -5.89
C LYS A 67 -17.16 -9.21 -5.36
N GLU A 68 -17.13 -8.72 -4.13
CA GLU A 68 -18.25 -8.00 -3.52
C GLU A 68 -18.52 -6.68 -4.25
N CYS A 69 -17.49 -5.87 -4.50
CA CYS A 69 -17.58 -4.66 -5.32
C CYS A 69 -18.15 -4.94 -6.71
N TYR A 70 -17.75 -6.04 -7.35
CA TYR A 70 -18.31 -6.43 -8.64
C TYR A 70 -19.79 -6.83 -8.53
N LYS A 71 -20.15 -7.61 -7.50
CA LYS A 71 -21.55 -8.01 -7.26
C LYS A 71 -22.44 -6.81 -6.95
N THR A 72 -21.97 -5.84 -6.19
CA THR A 72 -22.73 -4.61 -5.90
C THR A 72 -22.90 -3.76 -7.15
N LEU A 73 -21.83 -3.59 -7.94
CA LEU A 73 -21.89 -2.86 -9.22
C LEU A 73 -22.85 -3.51 -10.21
N VAL A 74 -22.80 -4.83 -10.37
CA VAL A 74 -23.73 -5.56 -11.26
C VAL A 74 -25.16 -5.44 -10.76
N LYS A 75 -25.40 -5.49 -9.44
CA LYS A 75 -26.75 -5.32 -8.88
C LYS A 75 -27.29 -3.90 -9.08
N SER A 76 -26.46 -2.87 -8.94
CA SER A 76 -26.89 -1.49 -9.13
C SER A 76 -27.15 -1.14 -10.60
N TYR A 77 -26.49 -1.84 -11.54
CA TYR A 77 -26.66 -1.64 -12.98
C TYR A 77 -27.78 -2.48 -13.60
N LYS A 78 -28.41 -3.40 -12.86
CA LYS A 78 -29.58 -4.11 -13.37
C LYS A 78 -30.77 -3.15 -13.35
N PRO A 79 -31.39 -2.84 -14.50
CA PRO A 79 -32.59 -2.01 -14.52
C PRO A 79 -33.69 -2.70 -13.70
N VAL A 80 -34.47 -1.90 -12.99
CA VAL A 80 -35.63 -2.39 -12.25
C VAL A 80 -36.69 -2.79 -13.27
N PRO A 81 -37.25 -4.02 -13.23
CA PRO A 81 -38.19 -4.49 -14.24
C PRO A 81 -39.39 -3.56 -14.46
N GLU A 82 -39.89 -2.94 -13.40
CA GLU A 82 -41.01 -1.99 -13.47
C GLU A 82 -40.70 -0.75 -14.32
N VAL A 83 -39.44 -0.31 -14.36
CA VAL A 83 -39.00 0.89 -15.11
C VAL A 83 -38.58 0.52 -16.53
N GLU A 84 -38.16 -0.72 -16.77
CA GLU A 84 -37.72 -1.21 -18.09
C GLU A 84 -38.87 -1.13 -19.11
N HIS A 85 -40.10 -1.46 -18.70
CA HIS A 85 -41.28 -1.33 -19.55
C HIS A 85 -41.57 0.13 -19.96
N LEU A 86 -41.37 1.08 -19.03
CA LEU A 86 -41.60 2.52 -19.28
C LEU A 86 -40.56 3.13 -20.23
N LEU A 87 -39.34 2.57 -20.28
CA LEU A 87 -38.29 3.00 -21.21
C LEU A 87 -38.48 2.46 -22.64
N LEU A 88 -39.21 1.34 -22.78
CA LEU A 88 -39.49 0.71 -24.07
C LEU A 88 -40.79 1.21 -24.71
N GLN A 89 -41.72 1.74 -23.91
CA GLN A 89 -43.02 2.17 -24.39
C GLN A 89 -42.92 3.48 -25.18
N GLU A 90 -43.33 3.45 -26.43
CA GLU A 90 -43.52 4.63 -27.27
C GLU A 90 -44.90 5.21 -26.92
N TYR A 91 -44.93 6.49 -26.52
CA TYR A 91 -46.17 7.19 -26.22
C TYR A 91 -46.63 7.89 -27.49
N GLU A 92 -47.80 7.50 -28.00
CA GLU A 92 -48.50 8.24 -29.04
C GLU A 92 -49.39 9.27 -28.37
N GLU A 93 -49.08 10.55 -28.57
CA GLU A 93 -49.95 11.67 -28.23
C GLU A 93 -50.59 12.18 -29.52
N ASP A 94 -51.79 12.78 -29.46
CA ASP A 94 -52.71 13.00 -30.60
C ASP A 94 -52.10 13.66 -31.86
N GLU A 95 -50.93 14.28 -31.76
CA GLU A 95 -50.19 14.87 -32.89
C GLU A 95 -48.70 14.45 -32.99
N VAL A 96 -48.10 13.83 -31.96
CA VAL A 96 -46.64 13.57 -31.88
C VAL A 96 -46.31 12.30 -31.10
N ASN A 97 -45.42 11.47 -31.65
CA ASN A 97 -44.88 10.29 -30.94
C ASN A 97 -43.62 10.67 -30.16
N VAL A 98 -43.61 10.42 -28.85
CA VAL A 98 -42.48 10.71 -27.96
C VAL A 98 -41.85 9.42 -27.43
N LYS A 99 -40.53 9.31 -27.57
CA LYS A 99 -39.73 8.19 -27.05
C LYS A 99 -38.77 8.67 -25.96
N VAL A 100 -38.90 8.10 -24.77
CA VAL A 100 -38.05 8.43 -23.62
C VAL A 100 -36.80 7.56 -23.67
N LEU A 101 -35.77 8.02 -24.39
CA LEU A 101 -34.44 7.40 -24.45
C LEU A 101 -33.44 8.19 -23.61
N GLU A 102 -32.59 7.48 -22.85
CA GLU A 102 -31.48 8.11 -22.12
C GLU A 102 -30.39 8.51 -23.12
N LEU A 103 -30.37 9.78 -23.52
CA LEU A 103 -29.34 10.32 -24.42
C LEU A 103 -28.03 10.53 -23.67
N SER A 104 -26.96 9.88 -24.12
CA SER A 104 -25.62 10.14 -23.61
C SER A 104 -25.20 11.56 -23.98
N THR A 105 -24.61 12.30 -23.04
CA THR A 105 -24.03 13.63 -23.31
C THR A 105 -23.01 13.62 -24.45
N SER A 106 -22.38 12.46 -24.70
CA SER A 106 -21.45 12.26 -25.82
C SER A 106 -22.15 12.13 -27.17
N GLU A 107 -23.37 11.62 -27.22
CA GLU A 107 -24.18 11.50 -28.44
C GLU A 107 -24.82 12.83 -28.80
N ILE A 108 -25.36 13.55 -27.80
CA ILE A 108 -25.89 14.91 -27.97
C ILE A 108 -24.80 15.85 -28.51
N ALA A 109 -23.58 15.76 -27.96
CA ALA A 109 -22.47 16.57 -28.42
C ALA A 109 -22.06 16.31 -29.89
N LYS A 110 -22.19 15.07 -30.36
CA LYS A 110 -21.90 14.70 -31.76
C LYS A 110 -22.95 15.24 -32.72
N HIS A 111 -24.22 15.20 -32.33
CA HIS A 111 -25.34 15.55 -33.20
C HIS A 111 -25.58 17.07 -33.26
N ASN A 112 -25.35 17.78 -32.16
CA ASN A 112 -25.65 19.21 -32.05
C ASN A 112 -24.42 20.12 -32.20
N ASN A 113 -23.30 19.60 -32.73
CA ASN A 113 -22.02 20.33 -32.86
C ASN A 113 -21.69 21.16 -31.62
N TRP A 114 -21.95 20.60 -30.43
CA TRP A 114 -21.87 21.37 -29.21
C TRP A 114 -20.40 21.70 -28.98
N ILE A 115 -20.08 23.00 -28.88
CA ILE A 115 -18.75 23.47 -28.51
C ILE A 115 -18.46 22.82 -27.16
N GLY A 116 -17.45 21.94 -27.11
CA GLY A 116 -17.12 21.13 -25.95
C GLY A 116 -16.98 21.96 -24.66
N PRO A 117 -16.85 21.31 -23.49
CA PRO A 117 -16.85 22.01 -22.21
C PRO A 117 -15.87 23.19 -22.25
N ASN A 118 -16.32 24.37 -21.81
CA ASN A 118 -15.53 25.59 -21.77
C ASN A 118 -14.41 25.43 -20.73
N CYS A 119 -13.37 24.73 -21.11
CA CYS A 119 -12.21 24.43 -20.32
C CYS A 119 -11.01 24.98 -21.06
N ILE A 120 -10.26 25.85 -20.40
CA ILE A 120 -9.00 26.38 -20.90
C ILE A 120 -8.07 25.18 -21.13
N LYS A 121 -7.68 24.96 -22.38
CA LYS A 121 -6.58 24.06 -22.71
C LYS A 121 -5.31 24.78 -22.27
N TYR A 122 -4.72 24.35 -21.16
CA TYR A 122 -3.33 24.64 -20.90
C TYR A 122 -2.54 23.76 -21.86
N GLU A 123 -1.99 24.36 -22.92
CA GLU A 123 -0.83 23.81 -23.59
C GLU A 123 0.23 23.67 -22.48
N ASP A 124 0.70 22.46 -22.22
CA ASP A 124 1.89 22.25 -21.40
C ASP A 124 3.07 22.75 -22.24
N GLU A 125 3.28 24.07 -22.26
CA GLU A 125 4.47 24.68 -22.85
C GLU A 125 5.67 24.30 -21.97
N GLU A 126 6.49 23.41 -22.51
CA GLU A 126 7.86 23.20 -22.07
C GLU A 126 8.64 24.53 -22.19
N ASN A 127 9.19 24.96 -21.04
CA ASN A 127 10.26 25.95 -20.85
C ASN A 127 9.97 27.43 -21.20
N GLU A 128 10.08 28.31 -20.20
CA GLU A 128 11.17 29.30 -20.10
C GLU A 128 11.10 30.10 -18.78
N GLN A 129 12.27 30.35 -18.18
CA GLN A 129 12.48 31.21 -17.01
C GLN A 129 11.83 32.59 -17.17
N ASN A 130 11.32 33.16 -16.08
CA ASN A 130 11.51 34.58 -15.80
C ASN A 130 11.44 34.92 -14.29
N ASN A 131 12.39 35.78 -13.92
CA ASN A 131 12.68 36.35 -12.61
C ASN A 131 11.50 37.11 -12.00
N ILE A 132 11.21 36.87 -10.72
CA ILE A 132 10.57 37.88 -9.86
C ILE A 132 11.33 37.88 -8.54
N GLU A 133 12.27 38.83 -8.42
CA GLU A 133 12.77 39.31 -7.14
C GLU A 133 11.63 40.03 -6.41
N THR A 134 11.38 39.63 -5.17
CA THR A 134 10.68 40.48 -4.20
C THR A 134 11.43 40.38 -2.89
N HIS A 135 12.29 41.37 -2.67
CA HIS A 135 12.94 41.63 -1.39
C HIS A 135 11.87 41.98 -0.34
N SER A 136 11.80 41.20 0.75
CA SER A 136 11.56 41.75 2.09
C SER A 136 12.01 40.77 3.17
N GLU A 137 13.09 41.20 3.82
CA GLU A 137 13.39 41.05 5.25
C GLU A 137 14.04 39.74 5.75
N VAL A 138 15.30 39.93 6.14
CA VAL A 138 16.28 39.01 6.70
C VAL A 138 15.73 38.31 7.94
N LEU A 139 15.45 37.02 7.81
CA LEU A 139 15.55 36.05 8.90
C LEU A 139 16.76 35.18 8.59
N GLU A 140 17.84 35.32 9.35
CA GLU A 140 19.01 34.46 9.21
C GLU A 140 18.62 33.00 9.50
N GLU A 141 18.55 32.20 8.44
CA GLU A 141 18.33 30.75 8.54
C GLU A 141 19.59 30.08 9.11
N ILE A 142 19.50 29.60 10.35
CA ILE A 142 20.54 28.81 11.00
C ILE A 142 20.68 27.47 10.26
N PRO A 143 21.85 27.14 9.66
CA PRO A 143 22.05 25.90 8.93
C PRO A 143 21.78 24.66 9.80
N GLY A 144 20.84 23.81 9.37
CA GLY A 144 20.50 22.55 10.05
C GLY A 144 19.13 22.51 10.76
N MET A 145 18.38 23.62 10.77
CA MET A 145 17.05 23.71 11.38
C MET A 145 15.91 23.94 10.36
N GLU A 146 16.15 23.59 9.10
CA GLU A 146 15.20 23.71 7.99
C GLU A 146 13.93 22.88 8.25
N LEU A 147 12.83 23.56 8.56
CA LEU A 147 11.51 22.93 8.65
C LEU A 147 11.03 22.63 7.23
N GLN A 148 11.09 21.35 6.82
CA GLN A 148 10.41 20.91 5.60
C GLN A 148 8.91 21.17 5.76
N SER A 149 8.42 22.23 5.12
CA SER A 149 6.99 22.50 5.01
C SER A 149 6.36 21.32 4.27
N LYS A 150 5.69 20.45 5.01
CA LYS A 150 4.82 19.45 4.41
C LYS A 150 3.71 20.21 3.75
N GLN A 151 3.82 20.40 2.44
CA GLN A 151 2.71 20.84 1.62
C GLN A 151 1.51 19.98 1.98
N ASN A 152 0.51 20.62 2.60
CA ASN A 152 -0.76 20.00 2.89
C ASN A 152 -1.33 19.53 1.56
N ARG A 153 -1.36 18.21 1.38
CA ARG A 153 -1.88 17.59 0.17
C ARG A 153 -3.38 17.83 0.17
N ALA A 154 -3.79 18.92 -0.48
CA ALA A 154 -5.18 19.24 -0.74
C ALA A 154 -5.85 17.97 -1.24
N THR A 155 -6.95 17.59 -0.61
CA THR A 155 -7.85 16.54 -1.06
C THR A 155 -8.43 16.99 -2.41
N THR A 156 -7.74 16.66 -3.49
CA THR A 156 -8.25 16.86 -4.84
C THR A 156 -9.52 16.02 -4.97
N LYS A 157 -10.66 16.71 -5.01
CA LYS A 157 -11.94 16.14 -5.41
C LYS A 157 -11.71 15.35 -6.69
N ALA A 158 -12.22 14.11 -6.73
CA ALA A 158 -12.02 13.19 -7.84
C ALA A 158 -12.40 13.88 -9.17
N SER A 159 -11.41 14.34 -9.91
CA SER A 159 -11.60 14.77 -11.28
C SER A 159 -12.11 13.55 -12.05
N LYS A 160 -13.22 13.72 -12.78
CA LYS A 160 -13.68 12.71 -13.74
C LYS A 160 -12.58 12.59 -14.79
N VAL A 161 -11.67 11.63 -14.62
CA VAL A 161 -10.62 11.35 -15.59
C VAL A 161 -11.32 10.82 -16.83
N ALA A 162 -11.47 11.66 -17.85
CA ALA A 162 -11.91 11.21 -19.16
C ALA A 162 -10.87 10.24 -19.70
N PHE A 163 -11.29 9.03 -20.06
CA PHE A 163 -10.40 8.03 -20.64
C PHE A 163 -10.47 8.15 -22.16
N SER A 164 -9.35 8.47 -22.79
CA SER A 164 -9.24 8.58 -24.24
C SER A 164 -9.09 7.21 -24.93
N SER A 165 -8.66 6.17 -24.21
CA SER A 165 -8.45 4.83 -24.76
C SER A 165 -8.81 3.71 -23.77
N GLU A 166 -9.28 2.58 -24.30
CA GLU A 166 -9.50 1.34 -23.54
C GLU A 166 -8.22 0.86 -22.81
N LYS A 167 -7.06 1.13 -23.41
CA LYS A 167 -5.76 0.81 -22.79
C LYS A 167 -5.54 1.61 -21.50
N ASP A 168 -5.98 2.85 -21.46
CA ASP A 168 -5.83 3.72 -20.29
C ASP A 168 -6.77 3.30 -19.17
N LEU A 169 -8.01 2.89 -19.49
CA LEU A 169 -8.93 2.26 -18.54
C LEU A 169 -8.30 1.04 -17.85
N LYS A 170 -7.71 0.12 -18.64
CA LYS A 170 -7.04 -1.07 -18.09
C LYS A 170 -5.84 -0.69 -17.22
N LYS A 171 -5.08 0.33 -17.63
CA LYS A 171 -3.89 0.82 -16.91
C LYS A 171 -4.27 1.50 -15.60
N THR A 172 -5.32 2.30 -15.56
CA THR A 172 -5.80 2.96 -14.33
C THR A 172 -6.40 1.96 -13.35
N LEU A 173 -7.19 1.01 -13.82
CA LEU A 173 -7.72 -0.07 -12.99
C LEU A 173 -6.59 -0.90 -12.36
N LYS A 174 -5.56 -1.26 -13.14
CA LYS A 174 -4.34 -1.94 -12.64
C LYS A 174 -3.57 -1.07 -11.65
N LYS A 175 -3.45 0.24 -11.89
CA LYS A 175 -2.81 1.19 -10.96
C LYS A 175 -3.59 1.28 -9.64
N GLN A 176 -4.92 1.34 -9.68
CA GLN A 176 -5.76 1.39 -8.49
C GLN A 176 -5.65 0.10 -7.68
N ALA A 177 -5.75 -1.06 -8.34
CA ALA A 177 -5.56 -2.36 -7.69
C ALA A 177 -4.17 -2.50 -7.04
N THR A 178 -3.11 -2.08 -7.74
CA THR A 178 -1.75 -2.11 -7.18
C THR A 178 -1.53 -1.08 -6.07
N LYS A 179 -2.19 0.09 -6.10
CA LYS A 179 -2.19 1.07 -5.00
C LYS A 179 -2.82 0.49 -3.74
N ASN A 180 -3.99 -0.16 -3.85
CA ASN A 180 -4.66 -0.78 -2.70
C ASN A 180 -3.78 -1.88 -2.08
N ILE A 181 -3.13 -2.71 -2.90
CA ILE A 181 -2.17 -3.72 -2.41
C ILE A 181 -0.97 -3.06 -1.71
N LYS A 182 -0.39 -2.01 -2.31
CA LYS A 182 0.78 -1.29 -1.77
C LYS A 182 0.50 -0.57 -0.45
N ASN A 183 -0.72 -0.09 -0.27
CA ASN A 183 -1.15 0.62 0.94
C ASN A 183 -1.43 -0.34 2.12
N SER A 184 -1.55 -1.64 1.88
CA SER A 184 -1.76 -2.61 2.96
C SER A 184 -0.58 -2.65 3.93
N LYS A 185 -0.87 -2.64 5.24
CA LYS A 185 0.15 -2.64 6.30
C LYS A 185 1.09 -3.85 6.19
N VAL A 186 0.56 -5.01 5.81
CA VAL A 186 1.34 -6.24 5.65
C VAL A 186 2.32 -6.15 4.49
N PHE A 187 1.90 -5.57 3.35
CA PHE A 187 2.78 -5.37 2.20
C PHE A 187 3.88 -4.33 2.49
N GLN A 188 3.55 -3.24 3.17
CA GLN A 188 4.54 -2.25 3.61
C GLN A 188 5.58 -2.87 4.55
N LYS A 189 5.14 -3.67 5.54
CA LYS A 189 6.04 -4.41 6.43
C LYS A 189 6.98 -5.33 5.65
N LYS A 190 6.47 -6.07 4.66
CA LYS A 190 7.29 -6.91 3.77
C LYS A 190 8.34 -6.08 3.02
N GLY A 191 7.93 -4.96 2.42
CA GLY A 191 8.82 -4.06 1.68
C GLY A 191 9.94 -3.50 2.56
N ASN A 192 9.61 -3.11 3.80
CA ASN A 192 10.60 -2.60 4.76
C ASN A 192 11.62 -3.68 5.13
N ILE A 193 11.18 -4.92 5.39
CA ILE A 193 12.08 -6.05 5.69
C ILE A 193 13.02 -6.31 4.50
N GLU A 194 12.49 -6.28 3.28
CA GLU A 194 13.27 -6.51 2.07
C GLU A 194 14.29 -5.39 1.83
N ARG A 195 13.89 -4.13 1.99
CA ARG A 195 14.78 -2.96 1.91
C ARG A 195 15.92 -3.05 2.92
N MET A 196 15.63 -3.45 4.16
CA MET A 196 16.66 -3.65 5.18
C MET A 196 17.63 -4.79 4.80
N LYS A 197 17.14 -5.87 4.19
CA LYS A 197 18.00 -6.96 3.68
C LYS A 197 18.88 -6.47 2.53
N GLN A 198 18.33 -5.72 1.58
CA GLN A 198 19.06 -5.16 0.45
C GLN A 198 20.15 -4.17 0.91
N LYS A 199 19.82 -3.25 1.84
CA LYS A 199 20.80 -2.33 2.45
C LYS A 199 21.96 -3.10 3.11
N LYS A 200 21.67 -4.18 3.85
CA LYS A 200 22.72 -5.03 4.46
C LYS A 200 23.60 -5.73 3.42
N LYS A 201 23.01 -6.28 2.36
CA LYS A 201 23.75 -6.91 1.25
C LYS A 201 24.64 -5.91 0.53
N ALA A 202 24.11 -4.73 0.20
CA ALA A 202 24.86 -3.66 -0.46
C ALA A 202 26.05 -3.21 0.39
N LEU A 203 25.87 -3.06 1.71
CA LEU A 203 26.96 -2.73 2.63
C LEU A 203 28.05 -3.81 2.65
N GLN A 204 27.66 -5.09 2.68
CA GLN A 204 28.61 -6.20 2.64
C GLN A 204 29.40 -6.22 1.32
N GLN A 205 28.73 -6.05 0.18
CA GLN A 205 29.38 -5.97 -1.12
C GLN A 205 30.34 -4.78 -1.22
N LYS A 206 29.94 -3.60 -0.70
CA LYS A 206 30.83 -2.42 -0.63
C LYS A 206 32.09 -2.73 0.20
N LYS A 207 31.93 -3.37 1.36
CA LYS A 207 33.08 -3.78 2.20
C LYS A 207 34.00 -4.77 1.48
N LEU A 208 33.45 -5.74 0.75
CA LEU A 208 34.24 -6.69 -0.05
C LEU A 208 35.02 -5.98 -1.16
N LYS A 209 34.37 -5.11 -1.93
CA LYS A 209 35.02 -4.30 -2.98
C LYS A 209 36.15 -3.44 -2.42
N LEU A 210 35.94 -2.79 -1.28
CA LEU A 210 36.97 -2.00 -0.60
C LEU A 210 38.16 -2.86 -0.16
N LYS A 211 37.94 -4.08 0.33
CA LYS A 211 39.02 -5.02 0.69
C LYS A 211 39.85 -5.43 -0.53
N LEU A 212 39.20 -5.75 -1.66
CA LEU A 212 39.88 -6.11 -2.90
C LEU A 212 40.74 -4.94 -3.42
N ASN A 213 40.18 -3.73 -3.45
CA ASN A 213 40.91 -2.54 -3.90
C ASN A 213 42.10 -2.21 -2.98
N LYS A 214 41.99 -2.45 -1.67
CA LYS A 214 43.11 -2.28 -0.74
C LYS A 214 44.23 -3.29 -0.97
N LYS A 215 43.90 -4.56 -1.24
CA LYS A 215 44.88 -5.60 -1.59
C LYS A 215 45.62 -5.26 -2.88
N GLY A 216 44.89 -4.94 -3.96
CA GLY A 216 45.51 -4.56 -5.24
C GLY A 216 46.47 -3.36 -5.12
N LYS A 217 46.14 -2.35 -4.30
CA LYS A 217 47.05 -1.22 -4.03
C LYS A 217 48.29 -1.61 -3.23
N GLN A 218 48.18 -2.56 -2.30
CA GLN A 218 49.34 -3.08 -1.56
C GLN A 218 50.25 -3.92 -2.46
N ASP A 219 49.68 -4.70 -3.38
CA ASP A 219 50.45 -5.53 -4.32
C ASP A 219 51.20 -4.65 -5.34
N ILE A 220 50.57 -3.58 -5.85
CA ILE A 220 51.24 -2.59 -6.72
C ILE A 220 52.40 -1.89 -5.99
N LYS A 221 52.21 -1.50 -4.71
CA LYS A 221 53.28 -0.89 -3.91
C LYS A 221 54.45 -1.86 -3.72
N LYS A 222 54.18 -3.14 -3.39
CA LYS A 222 55.22 -4.16 -3.22
C LYS A 222 56.00 -4.40 -4.52
N ASN A 223 55.33 -4.43 -5.67
CA ASN A 223 56.01 -4.60 -6.96
C ASN A 223 56.85 -3.38 -7.36
N LYS A 224 56.41 -2.15 -7.04
CA LYS A 224 57.21 -0.94 -7.27
C LYS A 224 58.49 -0.89 -6.43
N PHE A 225 58.49 -1.46 -5.23
CA PHE A 225 59.69 -1.56 -4.38
C PHE A 225 60.66 -2.66 -4.85
N LYS A 226 60.20 -3.68 -5.57
CA LYS A 226 61.04 -4.77 -6.10
C LYS A 226 61.85 -4.39 -7.34
N HIS A 227 61.39 -3.42 -8.14
CA HIS A 227 62.11 -2.93 -9.33
C HIS A 227 62.98 -1.69 -9.08
N LYS A 228 63.08 -1.24 -7.82
CA LYS A 228 63.95 -0.11 -7.41
C LYS A 228 65.22 -0.55 -6.67
N ARG A 229 65.54 -1.84 -6.69
CA ARG A 229 66.78 -2.42 -6.17
C ARG A 229 67.58 -2.99 -7.32
#